data_AF-A0A2A5HBE0-F1
#
_entry.id   AF-A0A2A5HBE0-F1
#
_cell.length_a   1.000
_cell.length_b   1.000
_cell.length_c   1.000
_cell.angle_alpha   90.00
_cell.angle_beta   90.00
_cell.angle_gamma   90.00
#
_symmetry.space_group_name_H-M   'P 1'
#
loop_
_entity.id
_entity.type
_entity.pdbx_description
1 polymer ?
#
loop_
_entity_poly.entity_id
_entity_poly.type
_entity_poly.pdbx_seq_one_letter_code
_entity_poly.pdbx_strand_id
1 'polypeptide(L)'
;MKNDEVIKLVLELFIEHTKLTAKEIHELIPEDIAMIQIHKAIKTLKESKMLKEQLSFDLKYFSLIGSVPEKQTSVKVDKGGRDVSKYKFNGQEYGKSRLAHAIITSYVKKNKPTYKQLCEVFPVKLIPPYGLIKPKAEALEVSKDRDRFFLKDHEVIELPDGPVCVSNQFTKERIEKLIRIAQEELGYNIN
;
A
#
# COMPACT_ATOMS: atom_id res chain seq x y z
N MET A 1 5.11 -24.55 -13.01
CA MET A 1 5.09 -23.44 -12.04
C MET A 1 5.36 -23.96 -10.63
N LYS A 2 6.07 -23.23 -9.77
CA LYS A 2 6.33 -23.67 -8.38
C LYS A 2 5.05 -23.52 -7.54
N ASN A 3 4.91 -24.36 -6.50
CA ASN A 3 3.69 -24.41 -5.69
C ASN A 3 3.36 -23.06 -5.01
N ASP A 4 4.39 -22.26 -4.69
CA ASP A 4 4.25 -20.94 -4.06
C ASP A 4 3.72 -19.87 -5.03
N GLU A 5 4.07 -19.97 -6.31
CA GLU A 5 3.57 -19.08 -7.37
C GLU A 5 2.08 -19.33 -7.63
N VAL A 6 1.65 -20.59 -7.59
CA VAL A 6 0.22 -20.98 -7.70
C VAL A 6 -0.58 -20.41 -6.53
N ILE A 7 -0.05 -20.49 -5.31
CA ILE A 7 -0.71 -19.95 -4.11
C ILE A 7 -0.88 -18.43 -4.20
N LYS A 8 0.13 -17.72 -4.70
CA LYS A 8 0.10 -16.26 -4.85
C LYS A 8 -0.95 -15.82 -5.88
N LEU A 9 -1.01 -16.50 -7.04
CA LEU A 9 -1.97 -16.19 -8.10
C LEU A 9 -3.42 -16.44 -7.63
N VAL A 10 -3.65 -17.54 -6.90
CA VAL A 10 -4.96 -17.87 -6.31
C VAL A 10 -5.37 -16.86 -5.24
N LEU A 11 -4.44 -16.35 -4.44
CA LEU A 11 -4.67 -15.27 -3.47
C LEU A 11 -5.10 -13.97 -4.15
N GLU A 12 -4.39 -13.56 -5.20
CA GLU A 12 -4.69 -12.32 -5.95
C GLU A 12 -6.11 -12.35 -6.54
N LEU A 13 -6.50 -13.47 -7.18
CA LEU A 13 -7.84 -13.63 -7.77
C LEU A 13 -8.97 -13.70 -6.72
N PHE A 14 -8.70 -14.27 -5.55
CA PHE A 14 -9.68 -14.35 -4.46
C PHE A 14 -9.88 -13.00 -3.75
N ILE A 15 -8.86 -12.14 -3.76
CA ILE A 15 -8.92 -10.78 -3.20
C ILE A 15 -9.73 -9.84 -4.12
N GLU A 16 -9.60 -9.98 -5.44
CA GLU A 16 -10.37 -9.18 -6.40
C GLU A 16 -11.85 -9.58 -6.49
N HIS A 17 -12.17 -10.86 -6.23
CA HIS A 17 -13.53 -11.37 -6.31
C HIS A 17 -13.87 -12.27 -5.11
N THR A 18 -14.47 -11.66 -4.09
CA THR A 18 -14.74 -12.23 -2.75
C THR A 18 -15.62 -13.50 -2.69
N LYS A 19 -16.07 -14.06 -3.82
CA LYS A 19 -16.96 -15.24 -3.89
C LYS A 19 -16.67 -16.23 -5.04
N LEU A 20 -15.49 -16.23 -5.66
CA LEU A 20 -15.23 -17.17 -6.75
C LEU A 20 -15.02 -18.61 -6.25
N THR A 21 -15.66 -19.54 -6.95
CA THR A 21 -15.45 -20.98 -6.83
C THR A 21 -14.16 -21.40 -7.52
N ALA A 22 -13.58 -22.55 -7.14
CA ALA A 22 -12.33 -23.05 -7.73
C ALA A 22 -12.41 -23.23 -9.25
N LYS A 23 -13.61 -23.40 -9.79
CA LYS A 23 -13.88 -23.53 -11.23
C LYS A 23 -13.80 -22.18 -11.95
N GLU A 24 -14.36 -21.12 -11.37
CA GLU A 24 -14.29 -19.77 -11.94
C GLU A 24 -12.87 -19.20 -11.86
N ILE A 25 -12.11 -19.55 -10.82
CA ILE A 25 -10.68 -19.21 -10.72
C ILE A 25 -9.88 -19.90 -11.83
N HIS A 26 -10.20 -21.15 -12.16
CA HIS A 26 -9.53 -21.90 -13.23
C HIS A 26 -9.82 -21.34 -14.63
N GLU A 27 -11.00 -20.76 -14.86
CA GLU A 27 -11.36 -20.16 -16.15
C GLU A 27 -10.72 -18.77 -16.37
N LEU A 28 -10.37 -18.06 -15.29
CA LEU A 28 -9.76 -16.71 -15.34
C LEU A 28 -8.23 -16.72 -15.40
N ILE A 29 -7.59 -17.87 -15.16
CA ILE A 29 -6.13 -17.96 -15.20
C ILE A 29 -5.69 -18.22 -16.65
N PRO A 30 -4.82 -17.36 -17.23
CA PRO A 30 -4.38 -17.49 -18.62
C PRO A 30 -3.35 -18.61 -18.87
N GLU A 31 -3.01 -19.40 -17.84
CA GLU A 31 -2.02 -20.48 -17.90
C GLU A 31 -2.65 -21.84 -17.57
N ASP A 32 -2.14 -22.90 -18.22
CA ASP A 32 -2.61 -24.29 -18.11
C ASP A 32 -2.24 -24.92 -16.74
N ILE A 33 -2.90 -24.48 -15.68
CA ILE A 33 -2.70 -24.95 -14.30
C ILE A 33 -3.71 -26.04 -13.99
N ALA A 34 -3.23 -27.22 -13.62
CA ALA A 34 -4.10 -28.33 -13.25
C ALA A 34 -4.99 -28.00 -12.04
N MET A 35 -6.30 -28.22 -12.17
CA MET A 35 -7.34 -27.92 -11.16
C MET A 35 -7.07 -28.48 -9.76
N ILE A 36 -6.29 -29.57 -9.65
CA ILE A 36 -5.84 -30.15 -8.38
C ILE A 36 -4.91 -29.21 -7.61
N GLN A 37 -4.06 -28.44 -8.30
CA GLN A 37 -3.14 -27.49 -7.69
C GLN A 37 -3.88 -26.30 -7.08
N ILE A 38 -4.95 -25.85 -7.73
CA ILE A 38 -5.84 -24.78 -7.22
C ILE A 38 -6.55 -25.24 -5.94
N HIS A 39 -7.13 -26.43 -5.93
CA HIS A 39 -7.78 -26.98 -4.73
C HIS A 39 -6.80 -27.12 -3.55
N LYS A 40 -5.57 -27.56 -3.82
CA LYS A 40 -4.52 -27.69 -2.81
C LYS A 40 -4.10 -26.33 -2.24
N ALA A 41 -3.93 -25.32 -3.10
CA ALA A 41 -3.63 -23.94 -2.68
C ALA A 41 -4.75 -23.36 -1.79
N ILE A 42 -6.02 -23.49 -2.20
CA ILE A 42 -7.18 -23.02 -1.41
C ILE A 42 -7.22 -23.71 -0.04
N LYS A 43 -6.94 -25.01 0.02
CA LYS A 43 -6.89 -25.77 1.26
C LYS A 43 -5.77 -25.28 2.18
N THR A 44 -4.54 -25.14 1.66
CA THR A 44 -3.38 -24.61 2.41
C THR A 44 -3.64 -23.21 2.96
N LEU A 45 -4.27 -22.34 2.17
CA LEU A 45 -4.63 -20.98 2.56
C LEU A 45 -5.72 -20.94 3.65
N LYS A 46 -6.67 -21.87 3.63
CA LYS A 46 -7.69 -22.01 4.68
C LYS A 46 -7.10 -22.57 5.99
N GLU A 47 -6.15 -23.50 5.89
CA GLU A 47 -5.50 -24.15 7.03
C GLU A 47 -4.48 -23.24 7.75
N SER A 48 -3.79 -22.36 7.03
CA SER A 48 -2.77 -21.46 7.58
C SER A 48 -3.28 -20.24 8.34
N LYS A 49 -4.62 -20.07 8.50
CA LYS A 49 -5.29 -18.88 9.06
C LYS A 49 -4.97 -17.53 8.38
N MET A 50 -3.99 -17.47 7.47
CA MET A 50 -3.57 -16.25 6.75
C MET A 50 -4.72 -15.56 6.02
N LEU A 51 -5.66 -16.32 5.44
CA LEU A 51 -6.84 -15.74 4.78
C LEU A 51 -7.72 -14.93 5.74
N LYS A 52 -7.93 -15.41 6.98
CA LYS A 52 -8.77 -14.72 7.95
C LYS A 52 -8.07 -13.52 8.57
N GLU A 53 -6.76 -13.62 8.82
CA GLU A 53 -5.98 -12.50 9.37
C GLU A 53 -5.82 -11.39 8.36
N GLN A 54 -5.49 -11.71 7.10
CA GLN A 54 -5.29 -10.71 6.06
C GLN A 54 -6.62 -10.03 5.67
N LEU A 55 -7.71 -10.80 5.53
CA LEU A 55 -9.06 -10.26 5.30
C LEU A 55 -9.57 -9.45 6.50
N SER A 56 -9.26 -9.86 7.74
CA SER A 56 -9.58 -9.09 8.95
C SER A 56 -8.79 -7.78 9.04
N PHE A 57 -7.55 -7.76 8.56
CA PHE A 57 -6.70 -6.58 8.58
C PHE A 57 -7.17 -5.55 7.57
N ASP A 58 -7.47 -6.01 6.35
CA ASP A 58 -8.05 -5.20 5.29
C ASP A 58 -9.43 -4.67 5.72
N LEU A 59 -10.34 -5.52 6.25
CA LEU A 59 -11.64 -5.07 6.75
C LEU A 59 -11.55 -4.06 7.89
N LYS A 60 -10.59 -4.21 8.82
CA LYS A 60 -10.33 -3.20 9.86
C LYS A 60 -9.88 -1.88 9.25
N TYR A 61 -8.90 -1.92 8.33
CA TYR A 61 -8.41 -0.74 7.63
C TYR A 61 -9.52 -0.06 6.82
N PHE A 62 -10.36 -0.82 6.11
CA PHE A 62 -11.53 -0.35 5.35
C PHE A 62 -12.62 0.25 6.24
N SER A 63 -12.89 -0.33 7.41
CA SER A 63 -13.86 0.22 8.38
C SER A 63 -13.40 1.56 8.98
N LEU A 64 -12.08 1.75 9.15
CA LEU A 64 -11.46 2.98 9.64
C LEU A 64 -11.52 4.13 8.61
N ILE A 65 -11.53 3.83 7.31
CA ILE A 65 -11.64 4.81 6.23
C ILE A 65 -13.08 5.05 5.76
N GLY A 66 -13.97 4.06 5.91
CA GLY A 66 -15.39 4.13 5.48
C GLY A 66 -16.30 5.06 6.30
N SER A 67 -15.80 5.72 7.35
CA SER A 67 -16.58 6.66 8.17
C SER A 67 -16.56 8.11 7.65
N VAL A 68 -16.01 8.38 6.46
CA VAL A 68 -16.07 9.71 5.85
C VAL A 68 -17.15 9.69 4.76
N PRO A 69 -18.26 10.45 4.91
CA PRO A 69 -19.31 10.48 3.89
C PRO A 69 -18.75 11.04 2.58
N GLU A 70 -18.98 10.31 1.49
CA GLU A 70 -18.76 10.79 0.12
C GLU A 70 -19.51 12.11 -0.09
N LYS A 71 -18.75 13.20 -0.24
CA LYS A 71 -19.27 14.42 -0.86
C LYS A 71 -18.46 14.69 -2.12
N GLN A 72 -19.05 14.33 -3.26
CA GLN A 72 -18.64 14.87 -4.56
C GLN A 72 -18.74 16.39 -4.46
N THR A 73 -17.60 17.08 -4.42
CA THR A 73 -17.59 18.54 -4.61
C THR A 73 -16.40 18.95 -5.45
N SER A 74 -16.77 19.57 -6.57
CA SER A 74 -15.93 20.28 -7.52
C SER A 74 -15.03 21.31 -6.83
N VAL A 75 -13.82 21.41 -7.36
CA VAL A 75 -12.75 22.28 -6.89
C VAL A 75 -13.20 23.75 -6.87
N LYS A 76 -13.22 24.36 -5.69
CA LYS A 76 -13.09 25.81 -5.52
C LYS A 76 -11.88 26.11 -4.65
N VAL A 77 -10.93 26.85 -5.23
CA VAL A 77 -9.72 27.32 -4.57
C VAL A 77 -10.06 28.63 -3.87
N ASP A 78 -10.27 28.61 -2.56
CA ASP A 78 -10.36 29.83 -1.76
C ASP A 78 -9.00 30.18 -1.14
N LYS A 79 -8.61 31.44 -1.35
CA LYS A 79 -7.35 32.06 -0.91
C LYS A 79 -7.26 31.98 0.62
N GLY A 80 -6.46 31.03 1.12
CA GLY A 80 -6.19 30.81 2.54
C GLY A 80 -6.54 29.42 3.08
N GLY A 81 -7.23 28.58 2.29
CA GLY A 81 -7.64 27.24 2.69
C GLY A 81 -6.54 26.19 2.52
N ARG A 82 -6.36 25.31 3.51
CA ARG A 82 -5.51 24.12 3.38
C ARG A 82 -5.90 23.37 2.09
N ASP A 83 -4.90 23.08 1.26
CA ASP A 83 -5.10 22.24 0.09
C ASP A 83 -5.57 20.84 0.52
N VAL A 84 -6.80 20.50 0.13
CA VAL A 84 -7.49 19.22 0.40
C VAL A 84 -7.54 18.30 -0.82
N SER A 85 -6.68 18.50 -1.83
CA SER A 85 -6.58 17.64 -3.01
C SER A 85 -6.55 16.16 -2.64
N LYS A 86 -7.36 15.39 -3.37
CA LYS A 86 -7.46 13.94 -3.31
C LYS A 86 -6.84 13.34 -4.57
N TYR A 87 -6.29 12.14 -4.42
CA TYR A 87 -5.63 11.39 -5.48
C TYR A 87 -6.14 9.96 -5.45
N LYS A 88 -6.39 9.38 -6.61
CA LYS A 88 -6.82 8.00 -6.80
C LYS A 88 -5.62 7.11 -7.05
N PHE A 89 -5.49 6.06 -6.26
CA PHE A 89 -4.48 5.02 -6.42
C PHE A 89 -5.06 3.67 -5.99
N ASN A 90 -4.85 2.61 -6.78
CA ASN A 90 -5.41 1.27 -6.51
C ASN A 90 -6.92 1.29 -6.16
N GLY A 91 -7.71 2.07 -6.92
CA GLY A 91 -9.16 2.18 -6.73
C GLY A 91 -9.63 2.96 -5.50
N GLN A 92 -8.71 3.57 -4.72
CA GLN A 92 -9.02 4.32 -3.51
C GLN A 92 -8.58 5.78 -3.59
N GLU A 93 -9.31 6.67 -2.90
CA GLU A 93 -8.95 8.08 -2.79
C GLU A 93 -8.13 8.38 -1.52
N TYR A 94 -7.02 9.08 -1.71
CA TYR A 94 -6.09 9.44 -0.65
C TYR A 94 -5.85 10.95 -0.62
N GLY A 95 -5.65 11.49 0.58
CA GLY A 95 -4.97 12.79 0.72
C GLY A 95 -3.46 12.64 0.55
N LYS A 96 -2.74 13.73 0.29
CA LYS A 96 -1.29 13.76 -0.01
C LYS A 96 -0.42 12.80 0.79
N SER A 97 -0.37 12.95 2.12
CA SER A 97 0.50 12.12 2.97
C SER A 97 0.08 10.66 3.00
N ARG A 98 -1.23 10.38 2.87
CA ARG A 98 -1.76 9.02 2.81
C ARG A 98 -1.48 8.36 1.46
N LEU A 99 -1.50 9.13 0.38
CA LEU A 99 -1.09 8.66 -0.94
C LEU A 99 0.37 8.23 -0.90
N ALA A 100 1.25 9.05 -0.32
CA ALA A 100 2.66 8.70 -0.19
C ALA A 100 2.88 7.39 0.58
N HIS A 101 2.19 7.22 1.70
CA HIS A 101 2.22 5.98 2.48
C HIS A 101 1.71 4.78 1.65
N ALA A 102 0.61 4.95 0.91
CA ALA A 102 0.04 3.91 0.06
C ALA A 102 0.98 3.49 -1.08
N ILE A 103 1.62 4.45 -1.77
CA ILE A 103 2.60 4.20 -2.84
C ILE A 103 3.77 3.36 -2.29
N ILE A 104 4.37 3.80 -1.18
CA ILE A 104 5.54 3.13 -0.60
C ILE A 104 5.15 1.74 -0.09
N THR A 105 4.01 1.62 0.59
CA THR A 105 3.50 0.33 1.08
C THR A 105 3.23 -0.64 -0.07
N SER A 106 2.62 -0.16 -1.17
CA SER A 106 2.37 -0.96 -2.37
C SER A 106 3.69 -1.46 -2.99
N TYR A 107 4.69 -0.59 -3.09
CA TYR A 107 6.02 -0.98 -3.59
C TYR A 107 6.70 -2.03 -2.71
N VAL A 108 6.65 -1.84 -1.39
CA VAL A 108 7.24 -2.78 -0.43
C VAL A 108 6.54 -4.13 -0.47
N LYS A 109 5.20 -4.17 -0.49
CA LYS A 109 4.42 -5.41 -0.58
C LYS A 109 4.75 -6.19 -1.85
N LYS A 110 4.93 -5.50 -2.98
CA LYS A 110 5.23 -6.11 -4.28
C LYS A 110 6.67 -6.63 -4.36
N ASN A 111 7.65 -5.84 -3.92
CA ASN A 111 9.07 -6.09 -4.20
C ASN A 111 9.88 -6.61 -3.00
N LYS A 112 9.36 -6.46 -1.77
CA LYS A 112 10.04 -6.80 -0.51
C LYS A 112 11.49 -6.26 -0.43
N PRO A 113 11.71 -4.96 -0.70
CA PRO A 113 13.04 -4.36 -0.72
C PRO A 113 13.65 -4.29 0.68
N THR A 114 14.98 -4.23 0.75
CA THR A 114 15.69 -3.76 1.95
C THR A 114 15.55 -2.25 2.10
N TYR A 115 15.87 -1.69 3.28
CA TYR A 115 15.85 -0.25 3.50
C TYR A 115 16.72 0.50 2.48
N LYS A 116 17.90 -0.04 2.16
CA LYS A 116 18.82 0.56 1.18
C LYS A 116 18.18 0.62 -0.22
N GLN A 117 17.62 -0.48 -0.70
CA GLN A 117 16.94 -0.54 -2.01
C GLN A 117 15.73 0.40 -2.06
N LEU A 118 15.01 0.50 -0.94
CA LEU A 118 13.87 1.40 -0.83
C LEU A 118 14.30 2.87 -0.95
N CYS A 119 15.44 3.24 -0.36
CA CYS A 119 16.02 4.58 -0.43
C CYS A 119 16.61 4.92 -1.81
N GLU A 120 17.01 3.91 -2.60
CA GLU A 120 17.49 4.09 -3.97
C GLU A 120 16.33 4.47 -4.90
N VAL A 121 15.17 3.84 -4.74
CA VAL A 121 13.95 4.15 -5.51
C VAL A 121 13.29 5.44 -5.04
N PHE A 122 13.16 5.61 -3.73
CA PHE A 122 12.52 6.79 -3.14
C PHE A 122 13.57 7.65 -2.44
N PRO A 123 14.13 8.67 -3.12
CA PRO A 123 15.22 9.44 -2.58
C PRO A 123 14.81 10.11 -1.26
N VAL A 124 15.53 9.77 -0.19
CA VAL A 124 15.28 10.24 1.18
C VAL A 124 15.23 11.77 1.26
N LYS A 125 15.96 12.47 0.38
CA LYS A 125 16.04 13.94 0.31
C LYS A 125 14.78 14.65 -0.21
N LEU A 126 13.70 13.92 -0.53
CA LEU A 126 12.45 14.54 -0.98
C LEU A 126 11.81 15.45 0.09
N ILE A 127 12.04 15.15 1.37
CA ILE A 127 11.43 15.87 2.51
C ILE A 127 12.51 16.36 3.48
N PRO A 128 13.17 17.49 3.20
CA PRO A 128 14.05 18.11 4.20
C PRO A 128 13.23 18.69 5.38
N PRO A 129 13.78 18.71 6.62
CA PRO A 129 15.09 18.17 7.02
C PRO A 129 15.05 16.68 7.43
N TYR A 130 13.86 16.10 7.61
CA TYR A 130 13.68 14.81 8.30
C TYR A 130 13.84 13.57 7.41
N GLY A 131 13.68 13.73 6.10
CA GLY A 131 13.68 12.66 5.12
C GLY A 131 12.31 12.02 4.88
N LEU A 132 12.20 11.29 3.77
CA LEU A 132 10.97 10.61 3.37
C LEU A 132 10.70 9.32 4.16
N ILE A 133 11.75 8.51 4.37
CA ILE A 133 11.68 7.19 5.02
C ILE A 133 12.81 7.10 6.05
N LYS A 134 12.48 6.65 7.26
CA LYS A 134 13.45 6.39 8.32
C LYS A 134 13.17 5.06 9.03
N PRO A 135 14.20 4.39 9.58
CA PRO A 135 13.99 3.30 10.53
C PRO A 135 13.08 3.75 11.69
N LYS A 136 12.24 2.85 12.21
CA LYS A 136 11.23 3.17 13.24
C LYS A 136 11.85 3.87 14.46
N ALA A 137 13.02 3.42 14.92
CA ALA A 137 13.72 4.02 16.06
C ALA A 137 14.07 5.50 15.80
N GLU A 138 14.64 5.82 14.64
CA GLU A 138 14.96 7.20 14.28
C GLU A 138 13.71 8.05 14.04
N ALA A 139 12.66 7.48 13.46
CA ALA A 139 11.40 8.17 13.22
C ALA A 139 10.70 8.58 14.52
N LEU A 140 10.79 7.74 15.56
CA LEU A 140 10.32 8.04 16.93
C LEU A 140 11.12 9.20 17.53
N GLU A 141 12.44 9.17 17.43
CA GLU A 141 13.32 10.25 17.93
C GLU A 141 13.00 11.61 17.30
N VAL A 142 12.82 11.63 15.98
CA VAL A 142 12.48 12.86 15.24
C VAL A 142 11.06 13.35 15.55
N SER A 143 10.17 12.46 15.97
CA SER A 143 8.77 12.78 16.24
C SER A 143 8.46 13.04 17.72
N LYS A 144 9.48 13.11 18.60
CA LYS A 144 9.32 13.34 20.04
C LYS A 144 8.40 14.51 20.38
N ASP A 145 8.61 15.64 19.70
CA ASP A 145 7.85 16.87 19.98
C ASP A 145 6.55 16.94 19.15
N ARG A 146 6.52 16.29 17.99
CA ARG A 146 5.39 16.30 17.06
C ARG A 146 5.52 15.18 16.05
N ASP A 147 4.43 14.47 15.80
CA ASP A 147 4.36 13.42 14.78
C ASP A 147 4.78 13.93 13.39
N ARG A 148 6.01 13.60 12.98
CA ARG A 148 6.56 13.87 11.62
C ARG A 148 6.48 12.67 10.70
N PHE A 149 6.22 11.50 11.25
CA PHE A 149 6.12 10.22 10.57
C PHE A 149 4.82 9.51 10.96
N PHE A 150 4.40 8.55 10.14
CA PHE A 150 3.34 7.61 10.52
C PHE A 150 3.89 6.54 11.46
N LEU A 151 3.51 6.63 12.73
CA LEU A 151 4.10 5.84 13.82
C LEU A 151 3.14 4.80 14.42
N LYS A 152 1.86 4.82 14.04
CA LYS A 152 0.89 3.82 14.54
C LYS A 152 1.29 2.45 14.03
N ASP A 153 1.09 1.41 14.82
CA ASP A 153 1.57 0.06 14.48
C ASP A 153 1.07 -0.46 13.12
N HIS A 154 -0.14 -0.11 12.70
CA HIS A 154 -0.69 -0.48 11.39
C HIS A 154 -0.19 0.38 10.22
N GLU A 155 0.51 1.48 10.50
CA GLU A 155 1.12 2.36 9.50
C GLU A 155 2.63 2.14 9.39
N VAL A 156 3.25 1.41 10.33
CA VAL A 156 4.64 0.98 10.22
C VAL A 156 4.77 -0.02 9.08
N ILE A 157 5.81 0.15 8.26
CA ILE A 157 6.08 -0.74 7.13
C ILE A 157 7.21 -1.68 7.53
N GLU A 158 6.94 -2.97 7.53
CA GLU A 158 7.94 -4.00 7.84
C GLU A 158 8.78 -4.33 6.61
N LEU A 159 10.10 -4.19 6.74
CA LEU A 159 11.10 -4.64 5.75
C LEU A 159 11.86 -5.86 6.29
N PRO A 160 12.55 -6.64 5.43
CA PRO A 160 13.36 -7.77 5.86
C PRO A 160 14.50 -7.39 6.84
N ASP A 161 15.00 -6.16 6.74
CA ASP A 161 16.10 -5.60 7.55
C ASP A 161 15.61 -4.65 8.66
N GLY A 162 14.29 -4.56 8.87
CA GLY A 162 13.68 -3.89 10.01
C GLY A 162 12.52 -2.95 9.66
N PRO A 163 11.76 -2.52 10.68
CA PRO A 163 10.61 -1.65 10.48
C PRO A 163 11.02 -0.23 10.11
N VAL A 164 10.30 0.37 9.17
CA VAL A 164 10.47 1.75 8.73
C VAL A 164 9.18 2.54 8.79
N CYS A 165 9.30 3.86 8.89
CA CYS A 165 8.20 4.79 8.92
C CYS A 165 8.32 5.80 7.78
N VAL A 166 7.17 6.19 7.22
CA VAL A 166 7.06 7.20 6.14
C VAL A 166 6.70 8.55 6.74
N SER A 167 7.30 9.62 6.23
CA SER A 167 6.97 10.98 6.69
C SER A 167 5.53 11.35 6.36
N ASN A 168 4.86 12.05 7.27
CA ASN A 168 3.53 12.61 7.03
C ASN A 168 3.59 14.06 6.48
N GLN A 169 4.78 14.61 6.23
CA GLN A 169 5.02 16.04 5.92
C GLN A 169 5.05 16.33 4.40
N PHE A 170 3.89 16.23 3.75
CA PHE A 170 3.75 16.46 2.30
C PHE A 170 3.07 17.80 1.96
N THR A 171 3.82 18.64 1.25
CA THR A 171 3.25 19.75 0.47
C THR A 171 2.78 19.24 -0.89
N LYS A 172 2.02 20.07 -1.63
CA LYS A 172 1.59 19.77 -3.00
C LYS A 172 2.77 19.42 -3.92
N GLU A 173 3.80 20.27 -3.91
CA GLU A 173 5.01 20.07 -4.73
C GLU A 173 5.75 18.76 -4.39
N ARG A 174 5.82 18.39 -3.10
CA ARG A 174 6.50 17.17 -2.67
C ARG A 174 5.74 15.92 -3.09
N ILE A 175 4.40 15.94 -3.00
CA ILE A 175 3.61 14.79 -3.42
C ILE A 175 3.64 14.63 -4.94
N GLU A 176 3.61 15.73 -5.70
CA GLU A 176 3.68 15.69 -7.18
C GLU A 176 5.01 15.07 -7.64
N LYS A 177 6.12 15.40 -6.99
CA LYS A 177 7.41 14.75 -7.24
C LYS A 177 7.38 13.25 -6.95
N LEU A 178 6.76 12.83 -5.84
CA LEU A 178 6.61 11.41 -5.53
C LEU A 178 5.72 10.68 -6.53
N ILE A 179 4.63 11.32 -6.97
CA ILE A 179 3.72 10.79 -7.99
C ILE A 179 4.47 10.56 -9.30
N ARG A 180 5.29 11.53 -9.74
CA ARG A 180 6.12 11.38 -10.95
C ARG A 180 7.06 10.19 -10.85
N ILE A 181 7.79 10.05 -9.73
CA ILE A 181 8.65 8.87 -9.50
C ILE A 181 7.82 7.58 -9.58
N ALA A 182 6.65 7.53 -8.94
CA ALA A 182 5.80 6.35 -8.97
C ALA A 182 5.24 6.03 -10.37
N GLN A 183 4.93 7.04 -11.17
CA GLN A 183 4.44 6.87 -12.55
C GLN A 183 5.58 6.46 -13.49
N GLU A 184 6.70 7.17 -13.45
CA GLU A 184 7.83 7.01 -14.39
C GLU A 184 8.67 5.77 -14.08
N GLU A 185 9.02 5.55 -12.81
CA GLU A 185 9.92 4.46 -12.41
C GLU A 185 9.16 3.16 -12.06
N LEU A 186 7.92 3.27 -11.56
CA LEU A 186 7.16 2.11 -11.05
C LEU A 186 5.94 1.75 -11.90
N GLY A 187 5.58 2.58 -12.89
CA GLY A 187 4.42 2.36 -13.76
C GLY A 187 3.08 2.44 -13.05
N TYR A 188 2.99 3.16 -11.93
CA TYR A 188 1.74 3.27 -11.16
C TYR A 188 0.75 4.23 -11.84
N ASN A 189 -0.52 3.83 -11.88
CA ASN A 189 -1.60 4.71 -12.33
C ASN A 189 -2.17 5.50 -11.15
N ILE A 190 -1.92 6.82 -11.14
CA ILE A 190 -2.32 7.75 -10.08
C ILE A 190 -2.98 8.96 -10.75
N ASN A 191 -4.22 9.29 -10.36
CA ASN A 191 -5.00 10.39 -10.95
C ASN A 191 -5.57 11.34 -9.91
#